data_AF-Q4WD79-F1
#
_entry.id   AF-Q4WD79-F1
#
_cell.length_a   1.000
_cell.length_b   1.000
_cell.length_c   1.000
_cell.angle_alpha   90.00
_cell.angle_beta   90.00
_cell.angle_gamma   90.00
#
_symmetry.space_group_name_H-M   'P 1'
#
loop_
_entity.id
_entity.type
_entity.pdbx_description
1 polymer ?
#
loop_
_entity_poly.entity_id
_entity_poly.type
_entity_poly.pdbx_seq_one_letter_code
_entity_poly.pdbx_strand_id
1 'polypeptide(L)'
;MSERIIQPHEIRQGHDSEQLNQVSSPGQAQSRLECLPVELLQKIFLYSLEFSLPRASIYLARALSNPTLYTWLIRLSFSSSNESSKNGFFTTEFLPPPLDFFALSTEERSDLQSAILACRWCTLELMRKCQREYIEHAVRLKCHGLVFAPEDRDSIAKIGEHFHDLSRYDQGHRGRLGKGDLVFRAQDPETNAEYRIAVWFNFGAFQIRRPNPFHTELDLFRLPCCAGDTPARMPSKLLCSPWTEAKLEFLKLLCTEVYIDDDEEFERSGRLLRQVIRSRDYGTFKVLVELFIRIRIYKYPRRWPIQRSHFKAALKYADSPNDPFLNFLIRERWDDLPSSDTKLKVEVLAKGGLCSPA
;
A
#
# COMPACT_ATOMS: atom_id res chain seq x y z
N MET A 1 -93.94 -1.63 -44.81
CA MET A 1 -94.13 -3.00 -44.29
C MET A 1 -92.95 -3.79 -44.82
N SER A 2 -91.92 -3.97 -43.98
CA SER A 2 -91.55 -5.26 -43.36
C SER A 2 -90.94 -6.25 -44.37
N GLU A 3 -89.78 -6.87 -44.14
CA GLU A 3 -89.06 -7.04 -42.87
C GLU A 3 -87.53 -7.19 -43.04
N ARG A 4 -86.78 -7.13 -41.93
CA ARG A 4 -85.30 -7.18 -41.89
C ARG A 4 -84.79 -8.57 -41.49
N ILE A 5 -83.69 -9.04 -42.09
CA ILE A 5 -82.68 -9.89 -41.41
C ILE A 5 -81.27 -9.38 -41.80
N ILE A 6 -80.29 -9.56 -40.91
CA ILE A 6 -79.01 -8.84 -40.85
C ILE A 6 -77.81 -9.71 -41.32
N GLN A 7 -76.85 -9.09 -42.01
CA GLN A 7 -75.41 -9.46 -42.10
C GLN A 7 -74.58 -8.18 -41.98
N PRO A 8 -73.37 -8.17 -41.35
CA PRO A 8 -72.08 -8.52 -42.00
C PRO A 8 -71.02 -9.18 -41.03
N HIS A 9 -69.75 -9.53 -41.36
CA HIS A 9 -68.95 -9.64 -42.62
C HIS A 9 -67.90 -10.81 -42.49
N GLU A 10 -66.85 -10.79 -43.31
CA GLU A 10 -65.72 -11.74 -43.49
C GLU A 10 -64.61 -11.69 -42.38
N ILE A 11 -63.59 -12.57 -42.40
CA ILE A 11 -62.26 -12.33 -43.05
C ILE A 11 -61.51 -13.65 -43.37
N ARG A 12 -60.57 -13.57 -44.34
CA ARG A 12 -59.82 -14.65 -45.01
C ARG A 12 -58.79 -15.43 -44.18
N GLN A 13 -58.44 -16.60 -44.72
CA GLN A 13 -57.40 -17.55 -44.31
C GLN A 13 -56.00 -16.94 -44.19
N GLY A 14 -55.24 -17.37 -43.17
CA GLY A 14 -53.79 -17.19 -43.06
C GLY A 14 -53.04 -18.45 -43.49
N HIS A 15 -51.88 -18.28 -44.13
CA HIS A 15 -51.01 -19.36 -44.58
C HIS A 15 -49.80 -19.49 -43.63
N ASP A 16 -49.32 -20.71 -43.43
CA ASP A 16 -48.21 -20.99 -42.52
C ASP A 16 -46.92 -20.22 -42.88
N SER A 17 -46.19 -19.77 -41.86
CA SER A 17 -44.78 -19.43 -41.94
C SER A 17 -44.14 -19.60 -40.57
N GLU A 18 -43.08 -20.42 -40.54
CA GLU A 18 -42.39 -20.87 -39.34
C GLU A 18 -41.79 -19.68 -38.54
N GLN A 19 -42.47 -19.26 -37.47
CA GLN A 19 -41.78 -18.56 -36.39
C GLN A 19 -41.01 -19.60 -35.56
N LEU A 20 -39.83 -19.94 -36.09
CA LEU A 20 -38.77 -20.58 -35.32
C LEU A 20 -38.44 -19.64 -34.15
N ASN A 21 -39.07 -19.88 -33.00
CA ASN A 21 -38.70 -19.27 -31.74
C ASN A 21 -37.25 -19.67 -31.47
N GLN A 22 -36.31 -18.84 -31.91
CA GLN A 22 -34.97 -18.83 -31.37
C GLN A 22 -35.12 -18.51 -29.90
N VAL A 23 -35.16 -19.58 -29.10
CA VAL A 23 -34.89 -19.51 -27.67
C VAL A 23 -33.47 -18.99 -27.57
N SER A 24 -33.36 -17.65 -27.51
CA SER A 24 -32.14 -16.99 -27.11
C SER A 24 -31.68 -17.68 -25.84
N SER A 25 -30.45 -18.20 -25.87
CA SER A 25 -29.80 -18.71 -24.69
C SER A 25 -29.97 -17.67 -23.57
N PRO A 26 -30.19 -18.08 -22.30
CA PRO A 26 -30.40 -17.14 -21.22
C PRO A 26 -29.10 -16.39 -20.92
N GLY A 27 -28.80 -15.40 -21.77
CA GLY A 27 -27.84 -14.35 -21.51
C GLY A 27 -28.30 -13.68 -20.23
N GLN A 28 -27.46 -13.80 -19.20
CA GLN A 28 -27.81 -13.40 -17.84
C GLN A 28 -28.41 -12.00 -17.86
N ALA A 29 -29.70 -11.89 -17.53
CA ALA A 29 -30.41 -10.63 -17.52
C ALA A 29 -29.67 -9.70 -16.55
N GLN A 30 -29.03 -8.67 -17.09
CA GLN A 30 -28.26 -7.73 -16.31
C GLN A 30 -29.16 -7.10 -15.25
N SER A 31 -28.66 -6.99 -14.02
CA SER A 31 -29.37 -6.29 -12.97
C SER A 31 -29.57 -4.82 -13.36
N ARG A 32 -30.60 -4.16 -12.80
CA ARG A 32 -30.84 -2.72 -13.04
C ARG A 32 -29.62 -1.84 -12.72
N LEU A 33 -28.73 -2.31 -11.85
CA LEU A 33 -27.46 -1.66 -11.52
C LEU A 33 -26.44 -1.83 -12.65
N GLU A 34 -26.27 -3.03 -13.18
CA GLU A 34 -25.38 -3.31 -14.32
C GLU A 34 -25.85 -2.66 -15.63
N CYS A 35 -27.15 -2.39 -15.79
CA CYS A 35 -27.68 -1.63 -16.92
C CYS A 35 -27.36 -0.12 -16.86
N LEU A 36 -26.74 0.40 -15.78
CA LEU A 36 -26.37 1.81 -15.69
C LEU A 36 -25.12 2.12 -16.54
N PRO A 37 -25.01 3.34 -17.09
CA PRO A 37 -23.76 3.86 -17.64
C PRO A 37 -22.59 3.72 -16.66
N VAL A 38 -21.39 3.48 -17.20
CA VAL A 38 -20.18 3.23 -16.42
C VAL A 38 -19.85 4.40 -15.49
N GLU A 39 -20.12 5.62 -15.91
CA GLU A 39 -19.91 6.85 -15.13
C GLU A 39 -20.80 6.88 -13.87
N LEU A 40 -22.03 6.38 -13.95
CA LEU A 40 -22.92 6.28 -12.80
C LEU A 40 -22.49 5.16 -11.85
N LEU A 41 -22.03 4.02 -12.38
CA LEU A 41 -21.44 2.95 -11.56
C LEU A 41 -20.20 3.42 -10.81
N GLN A 42 -19.31 4.14 -11.49
CA GLN A 42 -18.13 4.75 -10.89
C GLN A 42 -18.51 5.79 -9.83
N LYS A 43 -19.49 6.66 -10.12
CA LYS A 43 -20.00 7.65 -9.14
C LYS A 43 -20.62 6.98 -7.91
N ILE A 44 -21.44 5.95 -8.08
CA ILE A 44 -22.01 5.16 -6.98
C ILE A 44 -20.89 4.56 -6.11
N PHE A 45 -19.88 3.96 -6.74
CA PHE A 45 -18.72 3.41 -6.03
C PHE A 45 -17.91 4.49 -5.29
N LEU A 46 -17.74 5.69 -5.85
CA LEU A 46 -17.05 6.80 -5.17
C LEU A 46 -17.82 7.36 -3.98
N TYR A 47 -19.16 7.25 -3.95
CA TYR A 47 -19.96 7.59 -2.77
C TYR A 47 -19.93 6.52 -1.67
N SER A 48 -19.91 5.24 -2.03
CA SER A 48 -20.01 4.14 -1.06
C SER A 48 -18.67 3.57 -0.61
N LEU A 49 -17.63 3.67 -1.46
CA LEU A 49 -16.32 3.04 -1.31
C LEU A 49 -16.38 1.51 -1.06
N GLU A 50 -17.51 0.88 -1.41
CA GLU A 50 -17.80 -0.52 -1.08
C GLU A 50 -17.11 -1.49 -2.04
N PHE A 51 -16.03 -2.13 -1.59
CA PHE A 51 -15.24 -3.08 -2.38
C PHE A 51 -15.95 -4.41 -2.68
N SER A 52 -17.11 -4.67 -2.07
CA SER A 52 -18.00 -5.78 -2.43
C SER A 52 -18.72 -5.51 -3.76
N LEU A 53 -18.93 -4.25 -4.15
CA LEU A 53 -19.58 -3.88 -5.41
C LEU A 53 -18.82 -4.42 -6.66
N PRO A 54 -17.51 -4.17 -6.86
CA PRO A 54 -16.75 -4.80 -7.95
C PRO A 54 -16.55 -6.32 -7.78
N ARG A 55 -16.89 -6.91 -6.63
CA ARG A 55 -16.82 -8.37 -6.42
C ARG A 55 -18.15 -9.08 -6.73
N ALA A 56 -19.27 -8.36 -6.72
CA ALA A 56 -20.60 -8.92 -6.94
C ALA A 56 -20.84 -9.40 -8.39
N SER A 57 -20.16 -8.81 -9.38
CA SER A 57 -20.27 -9.21 -10.79
C SER A 57 -19.02 -8.85 -11.58
N ILE A 58 -18.71 -9.66 -12.61
CA ILE A 58 -17.63 -9.39 -13.57
C ILE A 58 -17.89 -8.14 -14.42
N TYR A 59 -19.15 -7.74 -14.62
CA TYR A 59 -19.49 -6.50 -15.31
C TYR A 59 -19.10 -5.30 -14.45
N LEU A 60 -19.53 -5.28 -13.19
CA LEU A 60 -19.18 -4.24 -12.21
C LEU A 60 -17.66 -4.17 -11.98
N ALA A 61 -16.98 -5.33 -11.91
CA ALA A 61 -15.53 -5.40 -11.85
C ALA A 61 -14.86 -4.65 -13.00
N ARG A 62 -15.33 -4.85 -14.25
CA ARG A 62 -14.80 -4.19 -15.45
C ARG A 62 -15.14 -2.70 -15.46
N ALA A 63 -16.38 -2.32 -15.17
CA ALA A 63 -16.84 -0.93 -15.09
C ALA A 63 -16.03 -0.09 -14.09
N LEU A 64 -15.61 -0.69 -12.97
CA LEU A 64 -14.82 -0.06 -11.92
C LEU A 64 -13.29 -0.27 -12.10
N SER A 65 -12.84 -0.95 -13.14
CA SER A 65 -11.41 -1.18 -13.41
C SER A 65 -10.77 -0.02 -14.17
N ASN A 66 -10.60 1.10 -13.48
CA ASN A 66 -10.10 2.35 -14.05
C ASN A 66 -8.86 2.87 -13.28
N PRO A 67 -7.69 3.04 -13.93
CA PRO A 67 -6.47 3.54 -13.29
C PRO A 67 -6.62 4.91 -12.61
N THR A 68 -7.52 5.76 -13.09
CA THR A 68 -7.80 7.08 -12.49
C THR A 68 -8.51 6.92 -11.16
N LEU A 69 -9.52 6.04 -11.06
CA LEU A 69 -10.18 5.71 -9.79
C LEU A 69 -9.17 5.13 -8.79
N TYR A 70 -8.30 4.23 -9.24
CA TYR A 70 -7.26 3.64 -8.39
C TYR A 70 -6.29 4.70 -7.84
N THR A 71 -5.95 5.70 -8.65
CA THR A 71 -5.12 6.85 -8.26
C THR A 71 -5.84 7.70 -7.19
N TRP A 72 -7.13 8.02 -7.39
CA TRP A 72 -7.91 8.78 -6.41
C TRP A 72 -8.13 8.02 -5.10
N LEU A 73 -8.41 6.72 -5.15
CA LEU A 73 -8.52 5.85 -3.98
C LEU A 73 -7.22 5.83 -3.16
N ILE A 74 -6.06 5.78 -3.83
CA ILE A 74 -4.76 5.83 -3.15
C ILE A 74 -4.55 7.21 -2.51
N ARG A 75 -4.82 8.31 -3.23
CA ARG A 75 -4.73 9.67 -2.67
C ARG A 75 -5.68 9.86 -1.47
N LEU A 76 -6.90 9.35 -1.54
CA LEU A 76 -7.89 9.41 -0.46
C LEU A 76 -7.45 8.65 0.80
N SER A 77 -6.90 7.46 0.65
CA SER A 77 -6.63 6.58 1.79
C SER A 77 -5.21 6.69 2.33
N PHE A 78 -4.20 6.99 1.51
CA PHE A 78 -2.78 6.96 1.90
C PHE A 78 -2.12 8.34 2.09
N SER A 79 -2.84 9.46 1.91
CA SER A 79 -2.30 10.80 2.24
C SER A 79 -2.18 11.00 3.75
N SER A 80 -1.19 11.80 4.20
CA SER A 80 -1.08 12.17 5.61
C SER A 80 -2.13 13.20 6.06
N SER A 81 -2.61 13.03 7.30
CA SER A 81 -3.68 13.83 7.90
C SER A 81 -3.15 15.05 8.65
N ASN A 82 -2.42 15.90 7.93
CA ASN A 82 -1.81 17.10 8.49
C ASN A 82 -2.85 18.18 8.80
N GLU A 83 -2.65 18.93 9.89
CA GLU A 83 -3.52 20.07 10.21
C GLU A 83 -3.54 21.11 9.09
N SER A 84 -2.40 21.41 8.46
CA SER A 84 -2.37 22.36 7.34
C SER A 84 -2.90 21.78 6.02
N SER A 85 -3.20 20.47 5.92
CA SER A 85 -3.85 19.91 4.73
C SER A 85 -5.39 20.05 4.75
N LYS A 86 -6.00 20.46 5.88
CA LYS A 86 -7.45 20.72 5.99
C LYS A 86 -7.98 21.75 5.01
N ASN A 87 -7.16 22.76 4.68
CA ASN A 87 -7.56 23.86 3.80
C ASN A 87 -6.71 23.87 2.53
N GLY A 88 -7.37 23.82 1.37
CA GLY A 88 -6.75 24.02 0.05
C GLY A 88 -5.82 22.92 -0.48
N PHE A 89 -5.46 21.90 0.32
CA PHE A 89 -4.59 20.81 -0.15
C PHE A 89 -5.32 19.85 -1.11
N PHE A 90 -6.49 19.35 -0.73
CA PHE A 90 -7.29 18.45 -1.57
C PHE A 90 -8.11 19.23 -2.60
N THR A 91 -7.43 19.80 -3.60
CA THR A 91 -8.06 20.45 -4.75
C THR A 91 -8.84 19.45 -5.60
N THR A 92 -9.90 19.88 -6.29
CA THR A 92 -10.74 19.05 -7.18
C THR A 92 -9.94 18.19 -8.17
N GLU A 93 -8.88 18.74 -8.78
CA GLU A 93 -8.02 18.01 -9.73
C GLU A 93 -7.17 16.90 -9.06
N PHE A 94 -6.88 17.07 -7.78
CA PHE A 94 -6.08 16.12 -7.00
C PHE A 94 -6.96 15.01 -6.40
N LEU A 95 -8.11 15.38 -5.85
CA LEU A 95 -9.09 14.49 -5.26
C LEU A 95 -10.50 15.05 -5.55
N PRO A 96 -11.22 14.53 -6.56
CA PRO A 96 -12.49 15.12 -6.99
C PRO A 96 -13.68 14.68 -6.11
N PRO A 97 -14.70 15.53 -5.96
CA PRO A 97 -15.98 15.13 -5.36
C PRO A 97 -16.58 13.88 -6.04
N PRO A 98 -17.19 12.95 -5.29
CA PRO A 98 -17.59 13.08 -3.88
C PRO A 98 -16.51 12.72 -2.86
N LEU A 99 -15.27 12.46 -3.28
CA LEU A 99 -14.22 12.03 -2.37
C LEU A 99 -13.78 13.17 -1.45
N ASP A 100 -13.85 12.93 -0.14
CA ASP A 100 -13.34 13.82 0.90
C ASP A 100 -12.47 13.02 1.88
N PHE A 101 -11.22 13.46 2.01
CA PHE A 101 -10.22 12.87 2.90
C PHE A 101 -10.54 13.07 4.40
N PHE A 102 -11.24 14.16 4.76
CA PHE A 102 -11.58 14.50 6.13
C PHE A 102 -12.96 14.00 6.55
N ALA A 103 -13.79 13.56 5.61
CA ALA A 103 -15.05 12.87 5.92
C ALA A 103 -14.85 11.46 6.49
N LEU A 104 -13.73 10.79 6.17
CA LEU A 104 -13.41 9.45 6.69
C LEU A 104 -12.78 9.50 8.08
N SER A 105 -13.32 8.74 9.03
CA SER A 105 -12.66 8.48 10.31
C SER A 105 -11.31 7.75 10.14
N THR A 106 -10.51 7.69 11.19
CA THR A 106 -9.23 6.96 11.19
C THR A 106 -9.43 5.44 11.05
N GLU A 107 -10.59 4.92 11.45
CA GLU A 107 -10.94 3.49 11.37
C GLU A 107 -11.37 3.12 9.94
N GLU A 108 -12.37 3.82 9.37
CA GLU A 108 -12.83 3.61 7.99
C GLU A 108 -11.70 3.74 6.97
N ARG A 109 -10.78 4.69 7.21
CA ARG A 109 -9.58 4.88 6.39
C ARG A 109 -8.59 3.72 6.51
N SER A 110 -8.44 3.13 7.69
CA SER A 110 -7.58 1.96 7.92
C SER A 110 -8.12 0.70 7.24
N ASP A 111 -9.45 0.53 7.27
CA ASP A 111 -10.13 -0.55 6.55
C ASP A 111 -10.05 -0.34 5.03
N LEU A 112 -10.23 0.89 4.55
CA LEU A 112 -10.06 1.26 3.15
C LEU A 112 -8.62 1.03 2.65
N GLN A 113 -7.60 1.46 3.42
CA GLN A 113 -6.19 1.16 3.16
C GLN A 113 -5.97 -0.36 3.07
N SER A 114 -6.49 -1.13 4.03
CA SER A 114 -6.36 -2.59 4.07
C SER A 114 -7.04 -3.27 2.86
N ALA A 115 -8.22 -2.78 2.46
CA ALA A 115 -8.95 -3.26 1.28
C ALA A 115 -8.22 -2.95 -0.03
N ILE A 116 -7.67 -1.75 -0.18
CA ILE A 116 -6.87 -1.34 -1.35
C ILE A 116 -5.58 -2.17 -1.43
N LEU A 117 -4.84 -2.31 -0.33
CA LEU A 117 -3.62 -3.12 -0.28
C LEU A 117 -3.89 -4.59 -0.65
N ALA A 118 -5.06 -5.14 -0.33
CA ALA A 118 -5.46 -6.49 -0.74
C ALA A 118 -5.75 -6.62 -2.26
N CYS A 119 -6.11 -5.53 -2.94
CA CYS A 119 -6.48 -5.57 -4.37
C CYS A 119 -5.29 -5.83 -5.29
N ARG A 120 -5.52 -6.60 -6.37
CA ARG A 120 -4.46 -6.95 -7.35
C ARG A 120 -3.87 -5.74 -8.09
N TRP A 121 -4.71 -4.74 -8.37
CA TRP A 121 -4.30 -3.50 -9.06
C TRP A 121 -3.43 -2.57 -8.21
N CYS A 122 -3.43 -2.72 -6.88
CA CYS A 122 -2.54 -1.95 -6.01
C CYS A 122 -1.12 -2.55 -6.10
N THR A 123 -0.30 -1.98 -6.98
CA THR A 123 1.09 -2.38 -7.24
C THR A 123 2.07 -1.35 -6.69
N LEU A 124 3.35 -1.73 -6.61
CA LEU A 124 4.45 -0.80 -6.30
C LEU A 124 4.45 0.39 -7.27
N GLU A 125 4.41 0.12 -8.58
CA GLU A 125 4.47 1.13 -9.63
C GLU A 125 3.38 2.19 -9.46
N LEU A 126 2.12 1.76 -9.23
CA LEU A 126 1.02 2.68 -9.00
C LEU A 126 1.19 3.47 -7.69
N MET A 127 1.68 2.83 -6.62
CA MET A 127 1.98 3.52 -5.36
C MET A 127 3.09 4.57 -5.54
N ARG A 128 4.19 4.23 -6.24
CA ARG A 128 5.30 5.14 -6.57
C ARG A 128 4.85 6.30 -7.47
N LYS A 129 3.98 6.05 -8.45
CA LYS A 129 3.33 7.10 -9.24
C LYS A 129 2.54 8.07 -8.34
N CYS A 130 1.65 7.55 -7.51
CA CYS A 130 0.83 8.36 -6.60
C CYS A 130 1.70 9.14 -5.60
N GLN A 131 2.80 8.54 -5.15
CA GLN A 131 3.78 9.14 -4.25
C GLN A 131 4.50 10.33 -4.88
N ARG A 132 5.01 10.20 -6.12
CA ARG A 132 5.61 11.31 -6.87
C ARG A 132 4.61 12.45 -7.04
N GLU A 133 3.41 12.14 -7.55
CA GLU A 133 2.36 13.14 -7.82
C GLU A 133 1.88 13.85 -6.54
N TYR A 134 1.81 13.13 -5.42
CA TYR A 134 1.49 13.71 -4.11
C TYR A 134 2.57 14.71 -3.66
N ILE A 135 3.85 14.41 -3.86
CA ILE A 135 4.96 15.28 -3.47
C ILE A 135 5.10 16.48 -4.41
N GLU A 136 4.96 16.30 -5.72
CA GLU A 136 4.87 17.40 -6.70
C GLU A 136 3.72 18.37 -6.33
N HIS A 137 2.55 17.83 -5.98
CA HIS A 137 1.39 18.60 -5.56
C HIS A 137 1.60 19.32 -4.22
N ALA A 138 2.19 18.66 -3.23
CA ALA A 138 2.51 19.24 -1.93
C ALA A 138 3.52 20.39 -2.06
N VAL A 139 4.61 20.19 -2.81
CA VAL A 139 5.61 21.23 -3.13
C VAL A 139 4.92 22.41 -3.82
N ARG A 140 4.17 22.15 -4.91
CA ARG A 140 3.50 23.20 -5.70
C ARG A 140 2.59 24.09 -4.85
N LEU A 141 1.78 23.50 -3.95
CA LEU A 141 0.87 24.25 -3.10
C LEU A 141 1.57 24.94 -1.91
N LYS A 142 2.45 24.21 -1.21
CA LYS A 142 3.02 24.67 0.07
C LYS A 142 4.23 25.57 -0.10
N CYS A 143 4.89 25.53 -1.26
CA CYS A 143 6.02 26.40 -1.58
C CYS A 143 5.68 27.56 -2.52
N HIS A 144 4.43 27.72 -2.96
CA HIS A 144 4.02 28.73 -3.96
C HIS A 144 4.46 30.17 -3.60
N GLY A 145 4.34 30.54 -2.32
CA GLY A 145 4.73 31.88 -1.82
C GLY A 145 6.17 32.01 -1.35
N LEU A 146 7.01 30.96 -1.49
CA LEU A 146 8.36 30.94 -0.92
C LEU A 146 9.44 31.27 -1.97
N VAL A 147 10.39 32.12 -1.58
CA VAL A 147 11.56 32.46 -2.39
C VAL A 147 12.70 31.51 -2.08
N PHE A 148 13.13 30.74 -3.07
CA PHE A 148 14.26 29.81 -2.97
C PHE A 148 15.59 30.48 -3.32
N ALA A 149 16.66 30.02 -2.67
CA ALA A 149 18.03 30.35 -3.03
C ALA A 149 18.30 29.98 -4.51
N PRO A 150 19.08 30.78 -5.29
CA PRO A 150 19.25 30.56 -6.73
C PRO A 150 19.69 29.14 -7.11
N GLU A 151 20.58 28.55 -6.31
CA GLU A 151 21.10 27.19 -6.48
C GLU A 151 20.05 26.08 -6.29
N ASP A 152 18.97 26.34 -5.54
CA ASP A 152 17.94 25.35 -5.20
C ASP A 152 16.78 25.33 -6.22
N ARG A 153 16.64 26.39 -7.04
CA ARG A 153 15.46 26.64 -7.90
C ARG A 153 15.20 25.56 -8.94
N ASP A 154 16.23 25.15 -9.67
CA ASP A 154 16.08 24.12 -10.71
C ASP A 154 15.75 22.76 -10.11
N SER A 155 16.33 22.45 -8.93
CA SER A 155 16.10 21.18 -8.21
C SER A 155 14.67 21.07 -7.68
N ILE A 156 14.12 22.15 -7.11
CA ILE A 156 12.72 22.14 -6.64
C ILE A 156 11.72 22.16 -7.81
N ALA A 157 12.02 22.85 -8.91
CA ALA A 157 11.18 22.85 -10.11
C ALA A 157 11.10 21.45 -10.76
N LYS A 158 12.17 20.66 -10.63
CA LYS A 158 12.29 19.30 -11.17
C LYS A 158 12.13 18.19 -10.12
N ILE A 159 11.44 18.47 -9.01
CA ILE A 159 11.34 17.53 -7.88
C ILE A 159 10.84 16.13 -8.27
N GLY A 160 9.99 16.05 -9.29
CA GLY A 160 9.50 14.80 -9.88
C GLY A 160 10.56 13.93 -10.55
N GLU A 161 11.60 14.53 -11.16
CA GLU A 161 12.68 13.80 -11.83
C GLU A 161 13.47 12.93 -10.85
N HIS A 162 13.55 13.33 -9.59
CA HIS A 162 14.27 12.59 -8.55
C HIS A 162 13.68 11.20 -8.27
N PHE A 163 12.38 10.98 -8.51
CA PHE A 163 11.69 9.71 -8.26
C PHE A 163 12.01 8.58 -9.25
N HIS A 164 12.80 8.82 -10.31
CA HIS A 164 13.18 7.79 -11.28
C HIS A 164 14.25 6.81 -10.77
N ASP A 165 15.12 7.27 -9.87
CA ASP A 165 16.08 6.42 -9.16
C ASP A 165 15.98 6.71 -7.66
N LEU A 166 15.31 5.79 -6.96
CA LEU A 166 15.13 5.82 -5.51
C LEU A 166 16.22 5.05 -4.76
N SER A 167 17.09 4.31 -5.44
CA SER A 167 18.10 3.44 -4.82
C SER A 167 19.24 4.24 -4.16
N ARG A 168 19.54 5.42 -4.73
CA ARG A 168 20.53 6.40 -4.23
C ARG A 168 20.12 7.17 -2.97
N TYR A 169 18.88 7.04 -2.51
CA TYR A 169 18.31 7.81 -1.41
C TYR A 169 18.25 7.03 -0.10
N ASP A 170 17.89 7.70 1.00
CA ASP A 170 17.75 7.08 2.31
C ASP A 170 16.76 5.89 2.26
N GLN A 171 17.25 4.71 2.61
CA GLN A 171 16.46 3.48 2.71
C GLN A 171 15.87 3.26 4.12
N GLY A 172 16.07 4.22 5.04
CA GLY A 172 15.52 4.23 6.39
C GLY A 172 16.30 3.35 7.35
N HIS A 173 17.51 3.76 7.72
CA HIS A 173 18.34 2.98 8.63
C HIS A 173 17.61 2.71 9.96
N ARG A 174 17.40 1.43 10.28
CA ARG A 174 16.61 0.95 11.44
C ARG A 174 15.14 1.42 11.45
N GLY A 175 14.54 1.62 10.28
CA GLY A 175 13.15 2.05 10.15
C GLY A 175 12.89 3.49 10.61
N ARG A 176 13.89 4.36 10.52
CA ARG A 176 13.80 5.80 10.85
C ARG A 176 14.18 6.66 9.66
N LEU A 177 13.53 7.81 9.53
CA LEU A 177 13.87 8.84 8.56
C LEU A 177 15.20 9.54 8.95
N GLY A 178 16.09 9.74 7.98
CA GLY A 178 17.24 10.62 8.10
C GLY A 178 16.87 12.11 8.08
N LYS A 179 17.86 13.00 7.85
CA LYS A 179 17.66 14.46 7.91
C LYS A 179 16.86 15.06 6.72
N GLY A 180 16.60 14.26 5.70
CA GLY A 180 16.13 14.64 4.36
C GLY A 180 17.16 14.23 3.30
N ASP A 181 16.70 13.68 2.18
CA ASP A 181 17.53 13.37 1.00
C ASP A 181 18.01 14.66 0.32
N LEU A 182 17.12 15.64 0.23
CA LEU A 182 17.41 17.02 -0.14
C LEU A 182 16.85 17.97 0.91
N VAL A 183 17.57 19.07 1.17
CA VAL A 183 17.18 20.12 2.11
C VAL A 183 17.45 21.48 1.48
N PHE A 184 16.40 22.13 0.97
CA PHE A 184 16.48 23.44 0.33
C PHE A 184 16.31 24.57 1.34
N ARG A 185 16.86 25.75 1.04
CA ARG A 185 16.64 26.99 1.78
C ARG A 185 15.59 27.84 1.09
N ALA A 186 14.62 28.30 1.86
CA ALA A 186 13.53 29.13 1.37
C ALA A 186 13.20 30.25 2.37
N GLN A 187 12.64 31.34 1.87
CA GLN A 187 12.23 32.48 2.68
C GLN A 187 10.82 32.93 2.29
N ASP A 188 10.04 33.30 3.28
CA ASP A 188 8.77 34.01 3.09
C ASP A 188 9.05 35.49 2.81
N PRO A 189 8.64 36.05 1.66
CA PRO A 189 8.95 37.42 1.27
C PRO A 189 8.13 38.48 2.03
N GLU A 190 7.01 38.10 2.66
CA GLU A 190 6.17 39.02 3.44
C GLU A 190 6.64 39.13 4.87
N THR A 191 6.96 37.99 5.50
CA THR A 191 7.39 37.94 6.92
C THR A 191 8.91 37.95 7.10
N ASN A 192 9.67 37.85 6.00
CA ASN A 192 11.12 37.65 5.97
C ASN A 192 11.59 36.37 6.71
N ALA A 193 10.67 35.46 7.06
CA ALA A 193 10.95 34.27 7.85
C ALA A 193 11.66 33.20 7.01
N GLU A 194 12.74 32.65 7.55
CA GLU A 194 13.46 31.53 6.95
C GLU A 194 12.76 30.19 7.19
N TYR A 195 12.88 29.31 6.19
CA TYR A 195 12.41 27.94 6.21
C TYR A 195 13.45 27.00 5.57
N ARG A 196 13.42 25.75 6.01
CA ARG A 196 14.10 24.62 5.36
C ARG A 196 13.05 23.65 4.86
N ILE A 197 13.20 23.25 3.60
CA ILE A 197 12.27 22.32 2.94
C ILE A 197 13.02 21.00 2.79
N ALA A 198 12.55 19.95 3.48
CA ALA A 198 13.15 18.63 3.45
C ALA A 198 12.28 17.66 2.65
N VAL A 199 12.91 16.84 1.81
CA VAL A 199 12.24 15.81 1.01
C VAL A 199 12.91 14.46 1.27
N TRP A 200 12.12 13.41 1.41
CA TRP A 200 12.57 12.02 1.50
C TRP A 200 11.87 11.22 0.39
N PHE A 201 12.57 10.95 -0.71
CA PHE A 201 11.99 10.44 -1.94
C PHE A 201 11.49 9.01 -1.78
N ASN A 202 12.32 8.12 -1.21
CA ASN A 202 11.94 6.73 -1.00
C ASN A 202 10.74 6.58 -0.03
N PHE A 203 10.56 7.51 0.90
CA PHE A 203 9.44 7.52 1.84
C PHE A 203 8.22 8.28 1.35
N GLY A 204 8.35 9.00 0.23
CA GLY A 204 7.31 9.87 -0.28
C GLY A 204 6.91 10.95 0.69
N ALA A 205 7.90 11.58 1.36
CA ALA A 205 7.66 12.53 2.43
C ALA A 205 8.27 13.91 2.11
N PHE A 206 7.58 14.96 2.54
CA PHE A 206 7.94 16.37 2.35
C PHE A 206 7.59 17.16 3.62
N GLN A 207 8.48 18.04 4.06
CA GLN A 207 8.24 18.89 5.23
C GLN A 207 8.80 20.29 5.02
N ILE A 208 8.02 21.31 5.37
CA ILE A 208 8.52 22.67 5.58
C ILE A 208 8.74 22.86 7.09
N ARG A 209 9.97 23.18 7.50
CA ARG A 209 10.33 23.42 8.91
C ARG A 209 11.04 24.75 9.07
N ARG A 210 10.80 25.44 10.19
CA ARG A 210 11.63 26.60 10.58
C ARG A 210 13.05 26.14 10.95
N PRO A 211 14.09 26.99 10.86
CA PRO A 211 15.42 26.72 11.39
C PRO A 211 15.39 26.53 12.92
N ASN A 212 15.16 25.30 13.37
CA ASN A 212 15.15 24.91 14.78
C ASN A 212 16.12 23.73 14.99
N PRO A 213 16.99 23.72 16.02
CA PRO A 213 17.80 22.55 16.35
C PRO A 213 16.96 21.30 16.68
N PHE A 214 15.73 21.47 17.16
CA PHE A 214 14.81 20.37 17.46
C PHE A 214 13.96 20.01 16.23
N HIS A 215 14.06 18.76 15.78
CA HIS A 215 13.22 18.22 14.71
C HIS A 215 11.88 17.76 15.29
N THR A 216 10.81 18.45 14.91
CA THR A 216 9.43 17.99 15.12
C THR A 216 8.88 17.45 13.81
N GLU A 217 8.09 16.36 13.86
CA GLU A 217 7.42 15.75 12.69
C GLU A 217 6.07 16.43 12.37
N LEU A 218 5.88 17.67 12.84
CA LEU A 218 4.68 18.45 12.56
C LEU A 218 4.59 18.78 11.06
N ASP A 219 3.40 18.65 10.49
CA ASP A 219 3.09 18.98 9.09
C ASP A 219 3.93 18.21 8.05
N LEU A 220 4.28 16.95 8.36
CA LEU A 220 4.96 16.03 7.43
C LEU A 220 3.98 15.50 6.37
N PHE A 221 4.03 16.06 5.15
CA PHE A 221 3.23 15.58 4.02
C PHE A 221 3.80 14.25 3.55
N ARG A 222 2.98 13.19 3.53
CA ARG A 222 3.47 11.85 3.17
C ARG A 222 2.45 11.00 2.44
N LEU A 223 2.94 10.23 1.46
CA LEU A 223 2.22 9.12 0.82
C LEU A 223 3.21 7.98 0.47
N PRO A 224 3.01 6.74 0.94
CA PRO A 224 1.92 6.29 1.81
C PRO A 224 2.13 6.69 3.28
N CYS A 225 1.01 7.02 3.94
CA CYS A 225 0.92 7.29 5.37
C CYS A 225 -0.15 6.39 6.00
N CYS A 226 0.25 5.25 6.58
CA CYS A 226 -0.65 4.33 7.29
C CYS A 226 -0.30 4.20 8.78
N ALA A 227 0.83 4.76 9.21
CA ALA A 227 1.37 4.64 10.56
C ALA A 227 0.60 5.41 11.66
N GLY A 228 -0.74 5.40 11.67
CA GLY A 228 -1.59 6.05 12.68
C GLY A 228 -1.79 5.24 13.98
N ASP A 229 -2.78 5.62 14.78
CA ASP A 229 -3.20 4.86 15.97
C ASP A 229 -3.92 3.56 15.61
N THR A 230 -4.65 3.57 14.49
CA THR A 230 -5.31 2.41 13.88
C THR A 230 -4.61 2.04 12.56
N PRO A 231 -3.37 1.49 12.59
CA PRO A 231 -2.63 1.21 11.36
C PRO A 231 -3.32 0.12 10.53
N ALA A 232 -3.25 0.23 9.20
CA ALA A 232 -3.78 -0.78 8.29
C ALA A 232 -3.02 -2.12 8.37
N ARG A 233 -3.61 -3.19 7.84
CA ARG A 233 -3.02 -4.55 7.87
C ARG A 233 -2.21 -4.86 6.62
N MET A 234 -1.02 -5.42 6.79
CA MET A 234 -0.20 -5.94 5.68
C MET A 234 -0.97 -7.04 4.91
N PRO A 235 -1.19 -6.90 3.59
CA PRO A 235 -1.99 -7.85 2.82
C PRO A 235 -1.22 -9.16 2.61
N SER A 236 -1.91 -10.30 2.71
CA SER A 236 -1.27 -11.62 2.54
C SER A 236 -0.61 -11.82 1.17
N LYS A 237 -1.00 -11.07 0.13
CA LYS A 237 -0.36 -11.08 -1.20
C LYS A 237 1.12 -10.63 -1.17
N LEU A 238 1.51 -9.83 -0.19
CA LEU A 238 2.88 -9.37 0.03
C LEU A 238 3.68 -10.30 0.96
N LEU A 239 3.01 -11.22 1.66
CA LEU A 239 3.58 -12.14 2.65
C LEU A 239 3.51 -13.60 2.20
N CYS A 240 3.80 -13.86 0.92
CA CYS A 240 3.78 -15.20 0.33
C CYS A 240 4.77 -15.28 -0.86
N SER A 241 5.03 -16.48 -1.39
CA SER A 241 5.71 -16.64 -2.69
C SER A 241 4.77 -16.32 -3.87
N PRO A 242 5.28 -15.97 -5.07
CA PRO A 242 6.69 -15.77 -5.42
C PRO A 242 7.23 -14.44 -4.87
N TRP A 243 8.55 -14.35 -4.73
CA TRP A 243 9.30 -13.19 -4.29
C TRP A 243 9.94 -12.51 -5.50
N THR A 244 9.31 -11.43 -5.97
CA THR A 244 9.90 -10.55 -6.99
C THR A 244 10.53 -9.34 -6.32
N GLU A 245 11.50 -8.71 -6.99
CA GLU A 245 12.14 -7.49 -6.51
C GLU A 245 11.12 -6.39 -6.17
N ALA A 246 10.22 -6.06 -7.10
CA ALA A 246 9.15 -5.09 -6.89
C ALA A 246 8.22 -5.43 -5.71
N LYS A 247 8.07 -6.71 -5.36
CA LYS A 247 7.29 -7.13 -4.18
C LYS A 247 8.07 -6.96 -2.89
N LEU A 248 9.37 -7.25 -2.90
CA LEU A 248 10.26 -7.01 -1.75
C LEU A 248 10.43 -5.50 -1.50
N GLU A 249 10.49 -4.67 -2.55
CA GLU A 249 10.47 -3.22 -2.41
C GLU A 249 9.13 -2.70 -1.90
N PHE A 250 8.00 -3.21 -2.40
CA PHE A 250 6.68 -2.80 -1.89
C PHE A 250 6.48 -3.21 -0.42
N LEU A 251 7.01 -4.38 -0.03
CA LEU A 251 7.05 -4.83 1.36
C LEU A 251 7.91 -3.87 2.20
N LYS A 252 9.13 -3.53 1.75
CA LYS A 252 10.02 -2.55 2.41
C LYS A 252 9.33 -1.21 2.64
N LEU A 253 8.68 -0.65 1.62
CA LEU A 253 7.97 0.64 1.68
C LEU A 253 6.84 0.64 2.72
N LEU A 254 6.19 -0.51 2.95
CA LEU A 254 5.02 -0.63 3.82
C LEU A 254 5.34 -1.20 5.22
N CYS A 255 6.51 -1.82 5.45
CA CYS A 255 6.80 -2.55 6.68
C CYS A 255 6.72 -1.72 7.99
N THR A 256 6.97 -0.41 7.92
CA THR A 256 6.78 0.52 9.05
C THR A 256 5.40 1.17 9.10
N GLU A 257 4.66 1.14 7.98
CA GLU A 257 3.36 1.79 7.81
C GLU A 257 2.19 0.91 8.25
N VAL A 258 2.24 -0.38 7.91
CA VAL A 258 1.14 -1.33 8.14
C VAL A 258 1.60 -2.49 9.02
N TYR A 259 0.71 -2.98 9.88
CA TYR A 259 1.08 -4.05 10.80
C TYR A 259 1.11 -5.42 10.13
N ILE A 260 2.11 -6.23 10.45
CA ILE A 260 2.20 -7.62 9.99
C ILE A 260 1.47 -8.55 10.95
N ASP A 261 1.75 -8.45 12.25
CA ASP A 261 1.18 -9.28 13.30
C ASP A 261 0.27 -8.45 14.22
N ASP A 262 -0.76 -9.09 14.77
CA ASP A 262 -1.72 -8.44 15.67
C ASP A 262 -1.16 -8.28 17.10
N ASP A 263 -0.22 -9.15 17.52
CA ASP A 263 0.33 -9.26 18.88
C ASP A 263 1.83 -9.64 18.88
N GLU A 264 2.38 -9.97 20.06
CA GLU A 264 3.78 -10.40 20.24
C GLU A 264 4.00 -11.92 20.03
N GLU A 265 3.00 -12.69 19.60
CA GLU A 265 3.21 -14.10 19.18
C GLU A 265 3.80 -14.21 17.77
N PHE A 266 3.82 -13.09 17.02
CA PHE A 266 4.47 -12.94 15.72
C PHE A 266 4.09 -14.02 14.70
N GLU A 267 2.82 -14.45 14.71
CA GLU A 267 2.35 -15.60 13.93
C GLU A 267 2.63 -15.51 12.42
N ARG A 268 2.34 -14.36 11.79
CA ARG A 268 2.42 -14.17 10.33
C ARG A 268 3.87 -13.95 9.91
N SER A 269 4.60 -13.06 10.59
CA SER A 269 6.03 -12.82 10.30
C SER A 269 6.89 -14.04 10.60
N GLY A 270 6.59 -14.77 11.67
CA GLY A 270 7.24 -16.02 12.05
C GLY A 270 6.94 -17.17 11.09
N ARG A 271 5.67 -17.37 10.70
CA ARG A 271 5.28 -18.36 9.68
C ARG A 271 5.96 -18.09 8.34
N LEU A 272 6.05 -16.82 7.95
CA LEU A 272 6.70 -16.40 6.71
C LEU A 272 8.18 -16.77 6.71
N LEU A 273 8.93 -16.37 7.74
CA LEU A 273 10.36 -16.64 7.81
C LEU A 273 10.65 -18.16 7.85
N ARG A 274 9.82 -18.94 8.56
CA ARG A 274 9.88 -20.41 8.57
C ARG A 274 9.65 -21.01 7.17
N GLN A 275 8.73 -20.44 6.38
CA GLN A 275 8.48 -20.88 5.00
C GLN A 275 9.68 -20.60 4.09
N VAL A 276 10.29 -19.41 4.21
CA VAL A 276 11.47 -19.01 3.41
C VAL A 276 12.69 -19.87 3.74
N ILE A 277 12.92 -20.18 5.02
CA ILE A 277 13.94 -21.17 5.44
C ILE A 277 13.65 -22.55 4.82
N ARG A 278 12.39 -23.01 4.85
CA ARG A 278 12.00 -24.31 4.26
C ARG A 278 12.19 -24.35 2.75
N SER A 279 11.95 -23.25 2.04
CA SER A 279 12.17 -23.16 0.58
C SER A 279 13.62 -22.85 0.19
N ARG A 280 14.53 -22.76 1.17
CA ARG A 280 15.98 -22.51 0.96
C ARG A 280 16.29 -21.20 0.23
N ASP A 281 15.37 -20.23 0.27
CA ASP A 281 15.53 -18.90 -0.33
C ASP A 281 16.27 -17.96 0.63
N TYR A 282 17.60 -18.04 0.62
CA TYR A 282 18.44 -17.25 1.51
C TYR A 282 18.43 -15.75 1.15
N GLY A 283 18.23 -15.40 -0.13
CA GLY A 283 18.15 -14.01 -0.59
C GLY A 283 16.98 -13.28 0.04
N THR A 284 15.77 -13.85 -0.08
CA THR A 284 14.58 -13.30 0.60
C THR A 284 14.75 -13.33 2.11
N PHE A 285 15.29 -14.41 2.69
CA PHE A 285 15.50 -14.49 4.14
C PHE A 285 16.34 -13.32 4.66
N LYS A 286 17.49 -13.04 4.03
CA LYS A 286 18.38 -11.95 4.41
C LYS A 286 17.65 -10.60 4.34
N VAL A 287 16.90 -10.35 3.26
CA VAL A 287 16.09 -9.13 3.14
C VAL A 287 15.10 -9.01 4.30
N LEU A 288 14.31 -10.05 4.60
CA LEU A 288 13.28 -10.00 5.64
C LEU A 288 13.86 -9.74 7.04
N VAL A 289 14.94 -10.43 7.43
CA VAL A 289 15.55 -10.30 8.78
C VAL A 289 16.26 -8.97 9.04
N GLU A 290 16.52 -8.20 7.99
CA GLU A 290 17.05 -6.83 8.05
C GLU A 290 15.95 -5.76 8.18
N LEU A 291 14.69 -6.09 7.84
CA LEU A 291 13.57 -5.14 7.93
C LEU A 291 13.15 -4.88 9.37
N PHE A 292 12.55 -3.70 9.56
CA PHE A 292 11.83 -3.31 10.76
C PHE A 292 10.33 -3.32 10.47
N ILE A 293 9.58 -4.07 11.26
CA ILE A 293 8.14 -4.31 11.07
C ILE A 293 7.32 -3.70 12.20
N ARG A 294 6.08 -3.35 11.90
CA ARG A 294 5.09 -2.94 12.89
C ARG A 294 4.18 -4.12 13.30
N ILE A 295 3.78 -4.15 14.56
CA ILE A 295 2.68 -4.98 15.07
C ILE A 295 1.54 -4.08 15.54
N ARG A 296 0.30 -4.58 15.56
CA ARG A 296 -0.88 -3.75 15.78
C ARG A 296 -0.87 -3.03 17.13
N ILE A 297 -0.50 -3.74 18.19
CA ILE A 297 -0.49 -3.22 19.58
C ILE A 297 0.72 -2.35 19.95
N TYR A 298 1.70 -2.16 19.05
CA TYR A 298 2.93 -1.44 19.37
C TYR A 298 3.32 -0.44 18.27
N LYS A 299 3.39 0.85 18.62
CA LYS A 299 3.55 1.93 17.63
C LYS A 299 4.93 2.00 16.96
N TYR A 300 5.98 1.53 17.64
CA TYR A 300 7.36 1.64 17.13
C TYR A 300 7.77 0.40 16.33
N PRO A 301 8.42 0.56 15.16
CA PRO A 301 8.95 -0.58 14.40
C PRO A 301 9.96 -1.40 15.21
N ARG A 302 9.88 -2.73 15.12
CA ARG A 302 10.85 -3.68 15.71
C ARG A 302 11.55 -4.46 14.61
N ARG A 303 12.82 -4.84 14.82
CA ARG A 303 13.54 -5.74 13.90
C ARG A 303 12.72 -7.02 13.68
N TRP A 304 12.69 -7.55 12.46
CA TRP A 304 11.91 -8.75 12.13
C TRP A 304 12.15 -9.87 13.16
N PRO A 305 11.09 -10.42 13.78
CA PRO A 305 11.20 -11.32 14.92
C PRO A 305 11.78 -12.66 14.51
N ILE A 306 12.69 -13.19 15.32
CA ILE A 306 13.22 -14.54 15.17
C ILE A 306 12.87 -15.33 16.41
N GLN A 307 12.22 -16.46 16.18
CA GLN A 307 11.69 -17.34 17.20
C GLN A 307 12.49 -18.65 17.21
N ARG A 308 12.42 -19.38 18.32
CA ARG A 308 12.90 -20.77 18.45
C ARG A 308 12.55 -21.67 17.25
N SER A 309 11.39 -21.46 16.64
CA SER A 309 10.93 -22.25 15.49
C SER A 309 11.77 -22.07 14.22
N HIS A 310 12.44 -20.92 14.06
CA HIS A 310 13.33 -20.64 12.93
C HIS A 310 14.67 -21.35 13.07
N PHE A 311 15.26 -21.34 14.27
CA PHE A 311 16.44 -22.15 14.59
C PHE A 311 16.19 -23.64 14.32
N LYS A 312 15.05 -24.18 14.80
CA LYS A 312 14.65 -25.57 14.51
C LYS A 312 14.46 -25.84 13.02
N ALA A 313 13.90 -24.89 12.26
CA ALA A 313 13.72 -25.03 10.82
C ALA A 313 15.05 -25.01 10.07
N ALA A 314 15.95 -24.07 10.39
CA ALA A 314 17.28 -23.97 9.81
C ALA A 314 18.09 -25.24 10.13
N LEU A 315 18.09 -25.70 11.38
CA LEU A 315 18.74 -26.96 11.78
C LEU A 315 18.21 -28.16 10.99
N LYS A 316 16.89 -28.27 10.82
CA LYS A 316 16.24 -29.36 10.09
C LYS A 316 16.64 -29.39 8.60
N TYR A 317 16.64 -28.23 7.94
CA TYR A 317 16.87 -28.13 6.49
C TYR A 317 18.32 -27.77 6.11
N ALA A 318 19.23 -27.61 7.07
CA ALA A 318 20.64 -27.38 6.79
C ALA A 318 21.29 -28.61 6.15
N ASP A 319 21.70 -28.45 4.89
CA ASP A 319 22.27 -29.53 4.05
C ASP A 319 23.79 -29.71 4.27
N SER A 320 24.47 -28.73 4.87
CA SER A 320 25.91 -28.77 5.15
C SER A 320 26.26 -28.03 6.45
N PRO A 321 27.49 -28.22 7.00
CA PRO A 321 27.95 -27.46 8.16
C PRO A 321 28.09 -25.95 7.93
N ASN A 322 28.19 -25.52 6.66
CA ASN A 322 28.31 -24.12 6.27
C ASN A 322 26.97 -23.54 5.78
N ASP A 323 25.85 -24.02 6.33
CA ASP A 323 24.51 -23.56 5.95
C ASP A 323 24.33 -22.05 6.18
N PRO A 324 23.90 -21.27 5.16
CA PRO A 324 23.87 -19.82 5.27
C PRO A 324 22.80 -19.31 6.26
N PHE A 325 21.72 -20.06 6.50
CA PHE A 325 20.69 -19.68 7.48
C PHE A 325 21.19 -19.91 8.90
N LEU A 326 21.78 -21.07 9.20
CA LEU A 326 22.39 -21.35 10.50
C LEU A 326 23.52 -20.36 10.80
N ASN A 327 24.42 -20.12 9.84
CA ASN A 327 25.51 -19.17 9.98
C ASN A 327 25.00 -17.75 10.31
N PHE A 328 23.97 -17.28 9.62
CA PHE A 328 23.36 -15.98 9.92
C PHE A 328 22.73 -15.96 11.32
N LEU A 329 21.95 -16.99 11.67
CA LEU A 329 21.28 -17.09 12.97
C LEU A 329 22.26 -17.14 14.15
N ILE A 330 23.41 -17.81 13.99
CA ILE A 330 24.46 -17.90 15.01
C ILE A 330 25.24 -16.58 15.13
N ARG A 331 25.53 -15.89 14.01
CA ARG A 331 26.37 -14.68 14.05
C ARG A 331 25.60 -13.41 14.41
N GLU A 332 24.41 -13.25 13.83
CA GLU A 332 23.70 -11.95 13.83
C GLU A 332 22.50 -11.90 14.79
N ARG A 333 22.04 -13.07 15.27
CA ARG A 333 20.73 -13.25 15.93
C ARG A 333 20.75 -14.25 17.11
N TRP A 334 21.93 -14.60 17.63
CA TRP A 334 22.07 -15.64 18.68
C TRP A 334 21.28 -15.34 19.96
N ASP A 335 21.21 -14.06 20.32
CA ASP A 335 20.57 -13.58 21.54
C ASP A 335 19.03 -13.63 21.47
N ASP A 336 18.44 -13.77 20.27
CA ASP A 336 17.00 -14.01 20.11
C ASP A 336 16.58 -15.41 20.59
N LEU A 337 17.53 -16.35 20.76
CA LEU A 337 17.26 -17.67 21.32
C LEU A 337 17.46 -17.63 22.85
N PRO A 338 16.43 -17.91 23.68
CA PRO A 338 16.54 -17.82 25.13
C PRO A 338 17.69 -18.63 25.71
N SER A 339 18.39 -18.08 26.70
CA SER A 339 19.54 -18.74 27.34
C SER A 339 19.19 -20.04 28.06
N SER A 340 17.92 -20.23 28.44
CA SER A 340 17.39 -21.48 28.98
C SER A 340 17.33 -22.62 27.97
N ASP A 341 17.40 -22.33 26.66
CA ASP A 341 17.21 -23.31 25.59
C ASP A 341 18.52 -24.02 25.19
N THR A 342 19.30 -24.41 26.20
CA THR A 342 20.67 -24.95 26.11
C THR A 342 20.80 -26.09 25.10
N LYS A 343 19.86 -27.05 25.10
CA LYS A 343 19.83 -28.18 24.15
C LYS A 343 19.84 -27.71 22.70
N LEU A 344 19.00 -26.74 22.34
CA LEU A 344 18.92 -26.24 20.96
C LEU A 344 20.14 -25.38 20.62
N LYS A 345 20.72 -24.64 21.58
CA LYS A 345 21.99 -23.92 21.39
C LYS A 345 23.13 -24.88 21.04
N VAL A 346 23.27 -26.00 21.77
CA VAL A 346 24.28 -27.04 21.50
C VAL A 346 24.06 -27.69 20.13
N GLU A 347 22.82 -28.07 19.79
CA GLU A 347 22.48 -28.66 18.48
C GLU A 347 22.82 -27.72 17.30
N VAL A 348 22.53 -26.41 17.45
CA VAL A 348 22.80 -25.38 16.44
C VAL A 348 24.30 -25.13 16.27
N LEU A 349 25.08 -25.00 17.36
CA LEU A 349 26.54 -24.82 17.29
C LEU A 349 27.23 -26.03 16.66
N ALA A 350 26.88 -27.24 17.11
CA ALA A 350 27.44 -28.48 16.58
C ALA A 350 27.19 -28.64 15.07
N LYS A 351 26.00 -28.25 14.57
CA LYS A 351 25.70 -28.31 13.13
C LYS A 351 26.25 -27.12 12.34
N GLY A 352 26.47 -25.96 12.96
CA GLY A 352 27.04 -24.76 12.34
C GLY A 352 28.58 -24.73 12.27
N GLY A 353 29.27 -25.82 12.65
CA GLY A 353 30.73 -25.93 12.55
C GLY A 353 31.51 -25.01 13.50
N LEU A 354 30.84 -24.39 14.47
CA LEU A 354 31.45 -23.52 15.48
C LEU A 354 31.44 -24.26 16.83
N CYS A 355 32.61 -24.71 17.28
CA CYS A 355 32.76 -25.18 18.67
C CYS A 355 32.35 -24.06 19.63
N SER A 356 31.62 -24.40 20.70
CA SER A 356 31.23 -23.45 21.74
C SER A 356 32.45 -22.68 22.27
N PRO A 357 32.35 -21.37 22.52
CA PRO A 357 33.28 -20.73 23.44
C PRO A 357 33.13 -21.40 24.81
N ALA A 358 34.27 -21.69 25.44
CA ALA A 358 34.37 -22.33 26.74
C ALA A 358 34.04 -21.36 27.89
#